data_AF-A0AA39N629-F1
#
_entry.id   AF-A0AA39N629-F1
#
_cell.length_a   1.000
_cell.length_b   1.000
_cell.length_c   1.000
_cell.angle_alpha   90.00
_cell.angle_beta   90.00
_cell.angle_gamma   90.00
#
_symmetry.space_group_name_H-M   'P 1'
#
loop_
_entity.id
_entity.type
_entity.pdbx_description
1 polymer ?
#
loop_
_entity_poly.entity_id
_entity_poly.type
_entity_poly.pdbx_seq_one_letter_code
_entity_poly.pdbx_strand_id
1 'polypeptide(L)'
;MPVQVHQVILQTFLRHCAELGFFLDIAHFVQSATSSNLIERPVAALLSVAYLWGIHLSPSQEIAAWEDKFLAQAVNLASQGLANCSVHPYGYFFRNMKMLEGKYHTSAAVSLVLSSGLHKIRSQNGGSVSILGEARNALEEGERLNGLWTVVILNNCWTAVDGSPSNLSDGDATRIDAPWPLDISEIFQGKSLHISPSRLLGGTSHTIQRLLHGEADAGTSILALHAKASILFEQASLFKSRVRPVNHFKATFDSFSNVLERFIESLPTFQAMLTLSTPATAVMIHTLAHATVIVLHFPVRSMNPNSLERMDRAAFVITQVLSVMNIAEFSFVDAILGDLWSTAYRFLIGLVSSLPQPQQVNVQRALQMIIGALTVVAPSSAFVSEYTMKLRCRRDSNGI
;
A
#
# COMPACT_ATOMS: atom_id res chain seq x y z
N MET A 1 24.27 21.13 -8.64
CA MET A 1 23.41 21.80 -7.64
C MET A 1 24.24 21.98 -6.37
N PRO A 2 24.15 23.10 -5.63
CA PRO A 2 24.95 23.32 -4.43
C PRO A 2 24.66 22.27 -3.34
N VAL A 3 25.66 21.95 -2.51
CA VAL A 3 25.54 20.94 -1.45
C VAL A 3 24.44 21.29 -0.44
N GLN A 4 24.26 22.57 -0.12
CA GLN A 4 23.19 23.01 0.78
C GLN A 4 21.80 22.68 0.22
N VAL A 5 21.60 22.79 -1.10
CA VAL A 5 20.31 22.48 -1.74
C VAL A 5 20.03 20.98 -1.68
N HIS A 6 21.05 20.13 -1.84
CA HIS A 6 20.90 18.67 -1.66
C HIS A 6 20.47 18.31 -0.24
N GLN A 7 21.01 18.98 0.78
CA GLN A 7 20.65 18.76 2.18
C GLN A 7 19.20 19.17 2.46
N VAL A 8 18.76 20.33 1.95
CA VAL A 8 17.37 20.80 2.10
C VAL A 8 16.39 19.80 1.47
N ILE A 9 16.65 19.36 0.24
CA ILE A 9 15.81 18.38 -0.46
C ILE A 9 15.75 17.07 0.31
N LEU A 10 16.89 16.58 0.81
CA LEU A 10 16.94 15.34 1.59
C LEU A 10 16.14 15.47 2.89
N GLN A 11 16.24 16.60 3.59
CA GLN A 11 15.43 16.87 4.79
C GLN A 11 13.93 16.90 4.48
N THR A 12 13.52 17.50 3.36
CA THR A 12 12.13 17.46 2.89
C THR A 12 11.68 16.02 2.66
N PHE A 13 12.47 15.21 1.96
CA PHE A 13 12.17 13.78 1.78
C PHE A 13 12.05 13.04 3.11
N LEU A 14 13.02 13.20 4.02
CA LEU A 14 13.05 12.49 5.30
C LEU A 14 11.82 12.79 6.17
N ARG A 15 11.26 13.99 6.08
CA ARG A 15 10.02 14.36 6.78
C ARG A 15 8.81 13.54 6.33
N HIS A 16 8.81 13.08 5.09
CA HIS A 16 7.66 12.40 4.46
C HIS A 16 7.95 10.95 4.06
N CYS A 17 9.18 10.47 4.23
CA CYS A 17 9.63 9.18 3.70
C CYS A 17 8.80 8.00 4.22
N ALA A 18 8.36 8.02 5.48
CA ALA A 18 7.49 6.99 6.04
C ALA A 18 6.14 6.90 5.30
N GLU A 19 5.55 8.04 4.92
CA GLU A 19 4.28 8.10 4.17
C GLU A 19 4.45 7.65 2.71
N LEU A 20 5.67 7.74 2.17
CA LEU A 20 6.04 7.28 0.83
C LEU A 20 6.35 5.77 0.77
N GLY A 21 6.28 5.06 1.90
CA GLY A 21 6.64 3.64 1.98
C GLY A 21 8.15 3.40 1.99
N PHE A 22 8.95 4.38 2.44
CA PHE A 22 10.37 4.18 2.70
C PHE A 22 10.55 3.13 3.79
N PHE A 23 11.30 2.08 3.48
CA PHE A 23 11.37 0.89 4.31
C PHE A 23 12.76 0.60 4.91
N LEU A 24 13.75 1.44 4.60
CA LEU A 24 15.09 1.36 5.20
C LEU A 24 15.12 2.09 6.53
N ASP A 25 16.08 1.74 7.38
CA ASP A 25 16.31 2.48 8.62
C ASP A 25 16.75 3.92 8.30
N ILE A 26 16.02 4.88 8.86
CA ILE A 26 16.22 6.30 8.54
C ILE A 26 17.58 6.79 9.05
N ALA A 27 17.98 6.38 10.26
CA ALA A 27 19.23 6.83 10.86
C ALA A 27 20.44 6.31 10.06
N HIS A 28 20.41 5.02 9.72
CA HIS A 28 21.43 4.37 8.89
C HIS A 28 21.46 4.93 7.46
N PHE A 29 20.30 5.23 6.87
CA PHE A 29 20.22 5.89 5.56
C PHE A 29 20.83 7.29 5.59
N VAL A 30 20.52 8.11 6.60
CA VAL A 30 21.12 9.45 6.72
C VAL A 30 22.63 9.38 6.92
N GLN A 31 23.09 8.47 7.78
CA GLN A 31 24.52 8.27 8.03
C GLN A 31 25.27 7.84 6.76
N SER A 32 24.75 6.87 6.01
CA SER A 32 25.34 6.41 4.75
C SER A 32 25.28 7.49 3.66
N ALA A 33 24.16 8.20 3.52
CA ALA A 33 23.97 9.24 2.50
C ALA A 33 24.92 10.43 2.69
N THR A 34 25.28 10.72 3.94
CA THR A 34 26.20 11.82 4.30
C THR A 34 27.66 11.37 4.42
N SER A 35 27.93 10.07 4.33
CA SER A 35 29.29 9.53 4.40
C SER A 35 30.17 10.07 3.26
N SER A 36 31.43 10.35 3.59
CA SER A 36 32.49 10.67 2.63
C SER A 36 33.00 9.42 1.92
N ASN A 37 32.74 8.22 2.47
CA ASN A 37 33.12 6.95 1.89
C ASN A 37 32.12 6.57 0.78
N LEU A 38 32.60 6.54 -0.47
CA LEU A 38 31.80 6.21 -1.65
C LEU A 38 31.27 4.76 -1.62
N ILE A 39 31.92 3.85 -0.88
CA ILE A 39 31.53 2.44 -0.77
C ILE A 39 30.32 2.28 0.19
N GLU A 40 30.23 3.13 1.21
CA GLU A 40 29.14 3.10 2.19
C GLU A 40 27.91 3.87 1.72
N ARG A 41 28.04 4.71 0.69
CA ARG A 41 26.92 5.52 0.19
C ARG A 41 25.81 4.63 -0.36
N PRO A 42 24.53 5.02 -0.16
CA PRO A 42 23.43 4.36 -0.83
C PRO A 42 23.63 4.43 -2.35
N VAL A 43 23.13 3.41 -3.03
CA VAL A 43 23.24 3.34 -4.50
C VAL A 43 22.68 4.60 -5.13
N ALA A 44 23.35 5.11 -6.17
CA ALA A 44 23.03 6.40 -6.78
C ALA A 44 21.55 6.52 -7.17
N ALA A 45 20.93 5.43 -7.63
CA ALA A 45 19.52 5.36 -7.94
C ALA A 45 18.61 5.66 -6.74
N LEU A 46 18.90 5.08 -5.56
CA LEU A 46 18.15 5.32 -4.32
C LEU A 46 18.25 6.80 -3.89
N LEU A 47 19.45 7.37 -3.95
CA LEU A 47 19.65 8.80 -3.67
C LEU A 47 18.90 9.68 -4.68
N SER A 48 18.94 9.36 -5.97
CA SER A 48 18.21 10.11 -6.99
C SER A 48 16.70 10.06 -6.80
N VAL A 49 16.14 8.93 -6.37
CA VAL A 49 14.70 8.82 -6.04
C VAL A 49 14.36 9.60 -4.78
N ALA A 50 15.20 9.54 -3.74
CA ALA A 50 15.02 10.36 -2.53
C ALA A 50 15.05 11.86 -2.85
N TYR A 51 15.97 12.30 -3.71
CA TYR A 51 16.01 13.69 -4.17
C TYR A 51 14.81 14.07 -5.03
N LEU A 52 14.37 13.20 -5.95
CA LEU A 52 13.16 13.44 -6.75
C LEU A 52 11.93 13.67 -5.86
N TRP A 53 11.72 12.83 -4.85
CA TRP A 53 10.62 13.00 -3.90
C TRP A 53 10.78 14.25 -3.05
N GLY A 54 11.99 14.55 -2.57
CA GLY A 54 12.26 15.78 -1.83
C GLY A 54 12.00 17.05 -2.66
N ILE A 55 12.27 17.01 -3.97
CA ILE A 55 11.97 18.10 -4.91
C ILE A 55 10.46 18.23 -5.09
N HIS A 56 9.79 17.12 -5.40
CA HIS A 56 8.36 17.09 -5.70
C HIS A 56 7.49 17.48 -4.50
N LEU A 57 7.94 17.20 -3.28
CA LEU A 57 7.26 17.61 -2.03
C LEU A 57 7.68 19.01 -1.55
N SER A 58 8.64 19.65 -2.21
CA SER A 58 9.09 20.98 -1.82
C SER A 58 8.12 22.05 -2.33
N PRO A 59 7.72 23.04 -1.50
CA PRO A 59 6.93 24.18 -1.96
C PRO A 59 7.74 25.19 -2.78
N SER A 60 9.06 25.02 -2.94
CA SER A 60 9.94 25.98 -3.61
C SER A 60 9.94 25.80 -5.13
N GLN A 61 9.57 26.86 -5.86
CA GLN A 61 9.56 26.87 -7.32
C GLN A 61 10.98 26.76 -7.94
N GLU A 62 12.01 27.23 -7.22
CA GLU A 62 13.41 27.08 -7.65
C GLU A 62 13.89 25.62 -7.57
N ILE A 63 13.38 24.87 -6.58
CA ILE A 63 13.69 23.45 -6.40
C ILE A 63 12.92 22.61 -7.43
N ALA A 64 11.66 22.97 -7.70
CA ALA A 64 10.81 22.31 -8.70
C ALA A 64 11.42 22.33 -10.12
N ALA A 65 12.20 23.37 -10.47
CA ALA A 65 12.90 23.45 -11.76
C ALA A 65 13.89 22.29 -12.03
N TRP A 66 14.29 21.55 -10.99
CA TRP A 66 15.18 20.40 -11.11
C TRP A 66 14.46 19.05 -11.28
N GLU A 67 13.14 19.03 -11.15
CA GLU A 67 12.34 17.80 -11.09
C GLU A 67 12.54 16.91 -12.32
N ASP A 68 12.41 17.45 -13.53
CA ASP A 68 12.56 16.69 -14.79
C ASP A 68 13.95 16.04 -14.92
N LYS A 69 14.99 16.76 -14.48
CA LYS A 69 16.37 16.27 -14.54
C LYS A 69 16.59 15.11 -13.56
N PHE A 70 16.09 15.24 -12.32
CA PHE A 70 16.20 14.17 -11.33
C PHE A 70 15.28 12.99 -11.65
N LEU A 71 14.13 13.22 -12.30
CA LEU A 71 13.27 12.17 -12.81
C LEU A 71 13.99 11.34 -13.88
N ALA A 72 14.55 12.00 -14.90
CA ALA A 72 15.33 11.32 -15.94
C ALA A 72 16.52 10.55 -15.35
N GLN A 73 17.21 11.15 -14.38
CA GLN A 73 18.33 10.49 -13.69
C GLN A 73 17.86 9.28 -12.86
N ALA A 74 16.78 9.40 -12.11
CA ALA A 74 16.23 8.31 -11.30
C ALA A 74 15.79 7.13 -12.17
N VAL A 75 15.12 7.39 -13.30
CA VAL A 75 14.70 6.34 -14.25
C VAL A 75 15.90 5.65 -14.88
N ASN A 76 16.90 6.41 -15.34
CA ASN A 76 18.12 5.86 -15.96
C ASN A 76 18.97 5.06 -14.97
N LEU A 77 19.08 5.51 -13.72
CA LEU A 77 19.85 4.77 -12.71
C LEU A 77 19.07 3.55 -12.19
N ALA A 78 17.75 3.61 -12.12
CA ALA A 78 16.91 2.46 -11.76
C ALA A 78 16.96 1.36 -12.83
N SER A 79 17.07 1.71 -14.11
CA SER A 79 17.23 0.71 -15.18
C SER A 79 18.62 0.05 -15.20
N GLN A 80 19.64 0.72 -14.63
CA GLN A 80 21.01 0.22 -14.53
C GLN A 80 21.30 -0.52 -13.20
N GLY A 81 20.56 -0.21 -12.13
CA GLY A 81 20.76 -0.73 -10.77
C GLY A 81 19.88 -1.93 -10.43
N LEU A 82 20.13 -3.08 -11.06
CA LEU A 82 19.29 -4.29 -11.00
C LEU A 82 19.34 -5.12 -9.69
N ALA A 83 19.77 -4.59 -8.55
CA ALA A 83 19.86 -5.42 -7.33
C ALA A 83 19.65 -4.69 -5.99
N ASN A 84 20.06 -3.43 -5.87
CA ASN A 84 20.16 -2.74 -4.57
C ASN A 84 19.21 -1.54 -4.42
N CYS A 85 18.19 -1.43 -5.27
CA CYS A 85 17.27 -0.31 -5.28
C CYS A 85 16.11 -0.51 -4.31
N SER A 86 16.23 0.08 -3.12
CA SER A 86 15.21 0.02 -2.07
C SER A 86 14.13 1.10 -2.20
N VAL A 87 14.22 2.02 -3.14
CA VAL A 87 13.14 2.99 -3.38
C VAL A 87 13.11 3.25 -4.88
N HIS A 88 11.94 3.06 -5.45
CA HIS A 88 11.74 3.19 -6.87
C HIS A 88 10.69 4.29 -7.14
N PRO A 89 10.74 4.96 -8.31
CA PRO A 89 9.88 6.11 -8.63
C PRO A 89 8.39 5.78 -8.85
N TYR A 90 7.90 4.62 -8.40
CA TYR A 90 6.56 4.12 -8.74
C TYR A 90 5.44 5.00 -8.21
N GLY A 91 5.51 5.39 -6.93
CA GLY A 91 4.52 6.29 -6.33
C GLY A 91 4.47 7.65 -7.04
N TYR A 92 5.59 8.09 -7.62
CA TYR A 92 5.66 9.32 -8.41
C TYR A 92 4.90 9.16 -9.74
N PHE A 93 5.04 8.02 -10.43
CA PHE A 93 4.33 7.78 -11.69
C PHE A 93 2.83 7.61 -11.50
N PHE A 94 2.39 6.85 -10.49
CA PHE A 94 0.96 6.70 -10.19
C PHE A 94 0.30 8.02 -9.77
N ARG A 95 0.99 8.83 -8.97
CA ARG A 95 0.52 10.18 -8.57
C ARG A 95 0.35 11.13 -9.76
N ASN A 96 1.22 11.01 -10.76
CA ASN A 96 1.22 11.83 -11.98
C ASN A 96 0.45 11.20 -13.15
N MET A 97 -0.49 10.27 -12.89
CA MET A 97 -1.33 9.63 -13.92
C MET A 97 -0.58 8.83 -15.00
N LYS A 98 0.69 8.53 -14.76
CA LYS A 98 1.53 7.71 -15.64
C LYS A 98 1.35 6.25 -15.30
N MET A 99 0.13 5.75 -15.52
CA MET A 99 -0.30 4.41 -15.11
C MET A 99 0.50 3.31 -15.81
N LEU A 100 0.85 3.50 -17.08
CA LEU A 100 1.63 2.53 -17.84
C LEU A 100 3.06 2.43 -17.31
N GLU A 101 3.69 3.58 -17.05
CA GLU A 101 5.01 3.68 -16.48
C GLU A 101 5.03 3.12 -15.05
N GLY A 102 4.02 3.46 -14.23
CA GLY A 102 3.84 2.90 -12.90
C GLY A 102 3.75 1.38 -12.90
N LYS A 103 3.01 0.79 -13.84
CA LYS A 103 2.91 -0.67 -14.02
C LYS A 103 4.22 -1.30 -14.47
N TYR A 104 4.86 -0.75 -15.51
CA TYR A 104 6.14 -1.24 -16.01
C TYR A 104 7.15 -1.33 -14.86
N HIS A 105 7.21 -0.25 -14.10
CA HIS A 105 8.13 -0.09 -13.03
C HIS A 105 7.76 -0.98 -11.81
N THR A 106 6.47 -1.16 -11.47
CA THR A 106 6.02 -2.13 -10.47
C THR A 106 6.38 -3.58 -10.86
N SER A 107 6.18 -3.94 -12.13
CA SER A 107 6.56 -5.27 -12.67
C SER A 107 8.08 -5.50 -12.61
N ALA A 108 8.87 -4.45 -12.87
CA ALA A 108 10.32 -4.49 -12.66
C ALA A 108 10.69 -4.72 -11.18
N ALA A 109 9.99 -4.08 -10.24
CA ALA A 109 10.20 -4.30 -8.80
C ALA A 109 9.91 -5.75 -8.40
N VAL A 110 8.79 -6.30 -8.87
CA VAL A 110 8.42 -7.69 -8.62
C VAL A 110 9.49 -8.62 -9.18
N SER A 111 9.93 -8.39 -10.41
CA SER A 111 11.01 -9.17 -11.04
C SER A 111 12.32 -9.11 -10.25
N LEU A 112 12.67 -7.94 -9.71
CA LEU A 112 13.83 -7.74 -8.85
C LEU A 112 13.72 -8.54 -7.55
N VAL A 113 12.60 -8.44 -6.84
CA VAL A 113 12.33 -9.20 -5.61
C VAL A 113 12.36 -10.72 -5.83
N LEU A 114 11.87 -11.17 -6.98
CA LEU A 114 11.89 -12.58 -7.37
C LEU A 114 13.32 -13.05 -7.71
N SER A 115 13.99 -12.37 -8.63
CA SER A 115 15.36 -12.71 -9.06
C SER A 115 16.41 -12.60 -7.94
N SER A 116 16.25 -11.65 -7.02
CA SER A 116 17.11 -11.52 -5.84
C SER A 116 16.78 -12.53 -4.74
N GLY A 117 15.74 -13.35 -4.89
CA GLY A 117 15.36 -14.38 -3.91
C GLY A 117 14.74 -13.86 -2.63
N LEU A 118 14.38 -12.57 -2.55
CA LEU A 118 13.81 -11.96 -1.34
C LEU A 118 12.49 -12.64 -0.91
N HIS A 119 11.69 -13.07 -1.89
CA HIS A 119 10.46 -13.85 -1.68
C HIS A 119 10.67 -15.21 -0.97
N LYS A 120 11.92 -15.70 -0.88
CA LYS A 120 12.31 -16.96 -0.21
C LYS A 120 13.15 -16.74 1.06
N ILE A 121 13.22 -15.51 1.59
CA ILE A 121 13.88 -15.28 2.89
C ILE A 121 13.29 -16.23 3.92
N ARG A 122 14.13 -17.07 4.53
CA ARG A 122 13.74 -18.09 5.52
C ARG A 122 12.74 -19.14 5.02
N SER A 123 12.69 -19.42 3.71
CA SER A 123 11.82 -20.47 3.18
C SER A 123 12.24 -21.87 3.67
N GLN A 124 11.27 -22.66 4.13
CA GLN A 124 11.48 -24.07 4.48
C GLN A 124 11.74 -24.97 3.26
N ASN A 125 11.31 -24.53 2.07
CA ASN A 125 11.40 -25.32 0.83
C ASN A 125 12.75 -25.14 0.10
N GLY A 126 13.75 -24.58 0.79
CA GLY A 126 15.05 -24.21 0.22
C GLY A 126 15.01 -22.82 -0.44
N GLY A 127 16.05 -22.04 -0.21
CA GLY A 127 16.22 -20.73 -0.84
C GLY A 127 16.80 -20.87 -2.25
N SER A 128 16.28 -20.09 -3.21
CA SER A 128 17.06 -19.75 -4.39
C SER A 128 18.36 -19.08 -3.94
N VAL A 129 19.48 -19.36 -4.61
CA VAL A 129 20.72 -18.60 -4.40
C VAL A 129 20.39 -17.13 -4.63
N SER A 130 20.41 -16.33 -3.56
CA SER A 130 20.13 -14.91 -3.65
C SER A 130 21.29 -14.25 -4.38
N ILE A 131 21.00 -13.46 -5.41
CA ILE A 131 21.99 -12.62 -6.08
C ILE A 131 22.63 -11.63 -5.09
N LEU A 132 21.91 -11.29 -4.00
CA LEU A 132 22.37 -10.39 -2.94
C LEU A 132 23.20 -11.07 -1.85
N GLY A 133 23.42 -12.38 -1.97
CA GLY A 133 24.03 -13.18 -0.90
C GLY A 133 23.20 -13.20 0.39
N GLU A 134 23.78 -13.77 1.44
CA GLU A 134 23.17 -13.75 2.77
C GLU A 134 23.19 -12.34 3.35
N ALA A 135 22.17 -11.99 4.15
CA ALA A 135 22.13 -10.70 4.84
C ALA A 135 23.30 -10.60 5.83
N ARG A 136 23.99 -9.45 5.86
CA ARG A 136 25.18 -9.27 6.72
C ARG A 136 24.81 -9.26 8.20
N ASN A 137 23.61 -8.80 8.52
CA ASN A 137 23.09 -8.72 9.88
C ASN A 137 21.56 -8.75 9.90
N ALA A 138 21.03 -8.82 11.12
CA ALA A 138 19.60 -8.78 11.42
C ALA A 138 18.86 -7.55 10.86
N LEU A 139 19.51 -6.39 10.85
CA LEU A 139 18.94 -5.14 10.35
C LEU A 139 18.71 -5.22 8.84
N GLU A 140 19.75 -5.61 8.09
CA GLU A 140 19.68 -5.76 6.64
C GLU A 140 18.64 -6.82 6.23
N GLU A 141 18.53 -7.93 6.98
CA GLU A 141 17.48 -8.92 6.73
C GLU A 141 16.08 -8.32 6.91
N GLY A 142 15.88 -7.50 7.95
CA GLY A 142 14.63 -6.78 8.20
C GLY A 142 14.30 -5.75 7.11
N GLU A 143 15.28 -4.99 6.66
CA GLU A 143 15.13 -4.03 5.55
C GLU A 143 14.77 -4.73 4.23
N ARG A 144 15.44 -5.86 3.93
CA ARG A 144 15.14 -6.73 2.79
C ARG A 144 13.71 -7.27 2.85
N LEU A 145 13.26 -7.69 4.04
CA LEU A 145 11.91 -8.18 4.27
C LEU A 145 10.85 -7.08 4.09
N ASN A 146 11.08 -5.90 4.65
CA ASN A 146 10.18 -4.77 4.47
C ASN A 146 10.10 -4.36 2.99
N GLY A 147 11.24 -4.39 2.28
CA GLY A 147 11.28 -4.11 0.85
C GLY A 147 10.43 -5.06 0.00
N LEU A 148 10.50 -6.37 0.29
CA LEU A 148 9.60 -7.35 -0.31
C LEU A 148 8.14 -6.97 -0.08
N TRP A 149 7.73 -6.74 1.17
CA TRP A 149 6.33 -6.51 1.50
C TRP A 149 5.80 -5.17 0.97
N THR A 150 6.63 -4.14 0.88
CA THR A 150 6.27 -2.89 0.20
C THR A 150 5.99 -3.11 -1.29
N VAL A 151 6.80 -3.94 -1.97
CA VAL A 151 6.56 -4.30 -3.38
C VAL A 151 5.27 -5.12 -3.54
N VAL A 152 5.00 -6.04 -2.62
CA VAL A 152 3.76 -6.83 -2.60
C VAL A 152 2.54 -5.91 -2.44
N ILE A 153 2.57 -4.99 -1.48
CA ILE A 153 1.50 -4.00 -1.27
C ILE A 153 1.23 -3.21 -2.54
N LEU A 154 2.30 -2.66 -3.14
CA LEU A 154 2.18 -1.86 -4.35
C LEU A 154 1.58 -2.66 -5.51
N ASN A 155 2.10 -3.86 -5.77
CA ASN A 155 1.59 -4.74 -6.81
C ASN A 155 0.09 -5.00 -6.60
N ASN A 156 -0.28 -5.48 -5.41
CA ASN A 156 -1.64 -5.92 -5.11
C ASN A 156 -2.66 -4.77 -5.18
N CYS A 157 -2.30 -3.59 -4.68
CA CYS A 157 -3.17 -2.42 -4.74
C CYS A 157 -3.45 -2.00 -6.20
N TRP A 158 -2.43 -1.92 -7.05
CA TRP A 158 -2.59 -1.42 -8.42
C TRP A 158 -3.13 -2.47 -9.40
N THR A 159 -2.85 -3.77 -9.19
CA THR A 159 -3.49 -4.86 -9.94
C THR A 159 -4.98 -4.98 -9.60
N ALA A 160 -5.36 -4.66 -8.36
CA ALA A 160 -6.77 -4.63 -7.94
C ALA A 160 -7.55 -3.50 -8.63
N VAL A 161 -6.96 -2.31 -8.77
CA VAL A 161 -7.58 -1.12 -9.37
C VAL A 161 -7.84 -1.32 -10.86
N ASP A 162 -6.87 -1.87 -11.59
CA ASP A 162 -6.97 -2.03 -13.04
C ASP A 162 -7.61 -3.36 -13.47
N GLY A 163 -7.73 -4.32 -12.54
CA GLY A 163 -8.26 -5.65 -12.79
C GLY A 163 -7.31 -6.57 -13.55
N SER A 164 -6.01 -6.23 -13.62
CA SER A 164 -4.99 -7.05 -14.28
C SER A 164 -4.62 -8.28 -13.44
N PRO A 165 -4.12 -9.36 -14.08
CA PRO A 165 -3.54 -10.48 -13.34
C PRO A 165 -2.35 -10.02 -12.50
N SER A 166 -2.23 -10.57 -11.29
CA SER A 166 -1.08 -10.30 -10.43
C SER A 166 0.23 -10.70 -11.10
N ASN A 167 1.28 -9.90 -10.94
CA ASN A 167 2.64 -10.29 -11.32
C ASN A 167 3.20 -11.37 -10.38
N LEU A 168 2.56 -11.59 -9.23
CA LEU A 168 2.89 -12.62 -8.26
C LEU A 168 1.98 -13.82 -8.52
N SER A 169 2.55 -14.96 -8.89
CA SER A 169 1.79 -16.20 -9.11
C SER A 169 1.98 -17.19 -7.95
N ASP A 170 1.06 -18.14 -7.85
CA ASP A 170 1.12 -19.25 -6.88
C ASP A 170 2.15 -20.34 -7.28
N GLY A 171 2.83 -20.19 -8.42
CA GLY A 171 3.87 -21.12 -8.85
C GLY A 171 5.05 -21.14 -7.87
N ASP A 172 5.68 -22.31 -7.68
CA ASP A 172 6.78 -22.51 -6.73
C ASP A 172 7.91 -21.46 -6.86
N ALA A 173 8.19 -21.04 -8.09
CA ALA A 173 9.24 -20.07 -8.42
C ALA A 173 8.89 -18.61 -8.07
N THR A 174 7.61 -18.27 -7.92
CA THR A 174 7.17 -16.90 -7.58
C THR A 174 6.46 -16.82 -6.22
N ARG A 175 6.19 -17.98 -5.60
CA ARG A 175 5.51 -18.06 -4.31
C ARG A 175 6.29 -17.38 -3.21
N ILE A 176 5.62 -16.50 -2.48
CA ILE A 176 6.16 -15.81 -1.31
C ILE A 176 6.11 -16.75 -0.10
N ASP A 177 7.28 -17.24 0.28
CA ASP A 177 7.48 -18.04 1.48
C ASP A 177 8.04 -17.20 2.63
N ALA A 178 8.45 -15.95 2.37
CA ALA A 178 9.02 -15.07 3.37
C ALA A 178 8.05 -14.78 4.54
N PRO A 179 8.54 -14.61 5.78
CA PRO A 179 7.69 -14.34 6.91
C PRO A 179 7.07 -12.94 6.86
N TRP A 180 6.03 -12.70 7.66
CA TRP A 180 5.48 -11.35 7.83
C TRP A 180 6.54 -10.38 8.38
N PRO A 181 6.51 -9.09 7.96
CA PRO A 181 7.48 -8.11 8.44
C PRO A 181 7.26 -7.83 9.92
N LEU A 182 8.34 -7.53 10.63
CA LEU A 182 8.32 -7.13 12.04
C LEU A 182 8.61 -5.65 12.17
N ASP A 183 8.19 -5.04 13.27
CA ASP A 183 8.57 -3.65 13.54
C ASP A 183 10.06 -3.58 13.89
N ILE A 184 10.84 -2.96 13.02
CA ILE A 184 12.29 -2.78 13.19
C ILE A 184 12.56 -2.03 14.50
N SER A 185 11.74 -1.06 14.88
CA SER A 185 11.94 -0.30 16.11
C SER A 185 11.79 -1.16 17.38
N GLU A 186 10.85 -2.13 17.38
CA GLU A 186 10.66 -3.07 18.49
C GLU A 186 11.81 -4.09 18.61
N ILE A 187 12.44 -4.46 17.48
CA ILE A 187 13.60 -5.35 17.46
C ILE A 187 14.82 -4.67 18.10
N PHE A 188 15.00 -3.35 17.89
CA PHE A 188 16.22 -2.64 18.28
C PHE A 188 16.10 -1.76 19.55
N GLN A 189 14.92 -1.26 19.94
CA GLN A 189 14.77 -0.30 21.05
C GLN A 189 14.42 -0.87 22.43
N GLY A 190 13.99 -2.14 22.58
CA GLY A 190 13.69 -2.61 23.93
C GLY A 190 13.31 -4.09 24.08
N LYS A 191 14.07 -4.78 24.94
CA LYS A 191 13.84 -6.10 25.56
C LYS A 191 14.46 -7.35 24.91
N SER A 192 14.99 -7.29 23.69
CA SER A 192 15.56 -8.47 23.02
C SER A 192 16.99 -8.30 22.52
N LEU A 193 17.87 -7.68 23.32
CA LEU A 193 19.30 -7.52 23.04
C LEU A 193 20.10 -8.85 22.95
N HIS A 194 19.45 -10.02 23.09
CA HIS A 194 20.10 -11.33 23.01
C HIS A 194 19.39 -12.35 22.10
N ILE A 195 18.32 -11.97 21.39
CA ILE A 195 17.61 -12.88 20.49
C ILE A 195 17.72 -12.34 19.07
N SER A 196 18.61 -12.92 18.26
CA SER A 196 18.64 -12.63 16.83
C SER A 196 17.23 -12.83 16.25
N PRO A 197 16.76 -12.01 15.27
CA PRO A 197 15.53 -12.26 14.53
C PRO A 197 15.47 -13.69 13.97
N SER A 198 16.65 -14.28 13.75
CA SER A 198 16.94 -15.71 13.54
C SER A 198 16.11 -16.68 14.38
N ARG A 199 15.88 -16.37 15.66
CA ARG A 199 15.13 -17.22 16.61
C ARG A 199 13.67 -16.82 16.77
N LEU A 200 13.29 -15.59 16.40
CA LEU A 200 11.90 -15.10 16.48
C LEU A 200 11.11 -15.49 15.23
N LEU A 201 11.75 -15.48 14.06
CA LEU A 201 11.17 -15.84 12.78
C LEU A 201 11.64 -17.25 12.40
N GLY A 202 10.86 -18.26 12.78
CA GLY A 202 11.06 -19.62 12.30
C GLY A 202 10.99 -19.69 10.77
N GLY A 203 11.47 -20.80 10.18
CA GLY A 203 11.31 -21.02 8.74
C GLY A 203 9.83 -20.95 8.35
N THR A 204 9.51 -20.27 7.25
CA THR A 204 8.13 -20.10 6.76
C THR A 204 7.94 -20.75 5.40
N SER A 205 6.70 -21.06 5.07
CA SER A 205 6.30 -21.50 3.74
C SER A 205 4.86 -21.07 3.49
N HIS A 206 4.53 -20.81 2.22
CA HIS A 206 3.16 -20.53 1.79
C HIS A 206 2.50 -19.35 2.54
N THR A 207 3.25 -18.30 2.88
CA THR A 207 2.80 -17.24 3.82
C THR A 207 1.47 -16.62 3.40
N ILE A 208 1.32 -16.27 2.12
CA ILE A 208 0.08 -15.67 1.59
C ILE A 208 -1.05 -16.70 1.56
N GLN A 209 -0.77 -17.92 1.14
CA GLN A 209 -1.79 -18.97 1.05
C GLN A 209 -2.33 -19.30 2.44
N ARG A 210 -1.48 -19.39 3.46
CA ARG A 210 -1.89 -19.63 4.86
C ARG A 210 -2.83 -18.54 5.37
N LEU A 211 -2.58 -17.27 5.06
CA LEU A 211 -3.51 -16.17 5.31
C LEU A 211 -4.86 -16.40 4.62
N LEU A 212 -4.85 -16.75 3.33
CA LEU A 212 -6.07 -16.95 2.54
C LEU A 212 -6.87 -18.19 2.97
N HIS A 213 -6.23 -19.17 3.61
CA HIS A 213 -6.89 -20.30 4.27
C HIS A 213 -7.36 -19.96 5.70
N GLY A 214 -7.06 -18.76 6.19
CA GLY A 214 -7.45 -18.30 7.52
C GLY A 214 -6.68 -18.96 8.66
N GLU A 215 -5.44 -19.40 8.40
CA GLU A 215 -4.56 -19.90 9.45
C GLU A 215 -4.07 -18.76 10.35
N ALA A 216 -3.84 -19.07 11.63
CA ALA A 216 -3.28 -18.10 12.57
C ALA A 216 -1.81 -17.81 12.23
N ASP A 217 -1.43 -16.54 12.30
CA ASP A 217 -0.06 -16.08 12.11
C ASP A 217 0.29 -14.98 13.13
N ALA A 218 1.59 -14.69 13.28
CA ALA A 218 2.12 -13.71 14.24
C ALA A 218 2.39 -12.32 13.64
N GLY A 219 1.98 -12.06 12.39
CA GLY A 219 2.24 -10.83 11.66
C GLY A 219 1.32 -9.68 12.10
N THR A 220 1.65 -9.01 13.20
CA THR A 220 0.85 -7.92 13.77
C THR A 220 1.46 -6.53 13.57
N SER A 221 2.66 -6.44 12.98
CA SER A 221 3.28 -5.14 12.67
C SER A 221 2.41 -4.33 11.71
N ILE A 222 2.54 -3.00 11.74
CA ILE A 222 1.76 -2.11 10.87
C ILE A 222 1.97 -2.44 9.38
N LEU A 223 3.21 -2.76 8.97
CA LEU A 223 3.50 -3.18 7.60
C LEU A 223 2.87 -4.54 7.27
N ALA A 224 2.83 -5.47 8.23
CA ALA A 224 2.16 -6.77 8.04
C ALA A 224 0.65 -6.59 7.86
N LEU A 225 0.02 -5.75 8.68
CA LEU A 225 -1.41 -5.43 8.55
C LEU A 225 -1.71 -4.76 7.20
N HIS A 226 -0.86 -3.85 6.74
CA HIS A 226 -0.99 -3.22 5.43
C HIS A 226 -0.83 -4.24 4.29
N ALA A 227 0.17 -5.12 4.36
CA ALA A 227 0.37 -6.20 3.40
C ALA A 227 -0.85 -7.12 3.32
N LYS A 228 -1.36 -7.59 4.47
CA LYS A 228 -2.57 -8.43 4.55
C LYS A 228 -3.78 -7.72 3.93
N ALA A 229 -4.02 -6.46 4.29
CA ALA A 229 -5.13 -5.68 3.72
C ALA A 229 -5.02 -5.57 2.19
N SER A 230 -3.83 -5.32 1.65
CA SER A 230 -3.61 -5.24 0.20
C SER A 230 -3.84 -6.58 -0.53
N ILE A 231 -3.41 -7.71 0.08
CA ILE A 231 -3.63 -9.05 -0.46
C ILE A 231 -5.12 -9.35 -0.51
N LEU A 232 -5.84 -9.12 0.59
CA LEU A 232 -7.29 -9.34 0.64
C LEU A 232 -8.01 -8.46 -0.39
N PHE A 233 -7.59 -7.21 -0.56
CA PHE A 233 -8.16 -6.30 -1.56
C PHE A 233 -7.99 -6.83 -2.98
N GLU A 234 -6.78 -7.28 -3.35
CA GLU A 234 -6.53 -7.91 -4.65
C GLU A 234 -7.38 -9.15 -4.86
N GLN A 235 -7.44 -10.05 -3.87
CA GLN A 235 -8.24 -11.28 -3.98
C GLN A 235 -9.74 -10.98 -4.13
N ALA A 236 -10.26 -9.93 -3.48
CA ALA A 236 -11.64 -9.49 -3.69
C ALA A 236 -11.88 -8.94 -5.11
N SER A 237 -10.91 -8.22 -5.68
CA SER A 237 -11.00 -7.74 -7.06
C SER A 237 -10.96 -8.90 -8.07
N LEU A 238 -10.11 -9.90 -7.85
CA LEU A 238 -10.07 -11.14 -8.64
C LEU A 238 -11.34 -11.97 -8.49
N PHE A 239 -11.92 -12.05 -7.29
CA PHE A 239 -13.21 -12.70 -7.08
C PHE A 239 -14.28 -12.01 -7.92
N LYS A 240 -14.39 -10.67 -7.83
CA LYS A 240 -15.34 -9.86 -8.59
C LYS A 240 -15.27 -10.10 -10.10
N SER A 241 -14.08 -10.28 -10.67
CA SER A 241 -13.93 -10.55 -12.12
C SER A 241 -14.31 -11.99 -12.52
N ARG A 242 -14.27 -12.93 -11.57
CA ARG A 242 -14.54 -14.36 -11.81
C ARG A 242 -15.96 -14.80 -11.47
N VAL A 243 -16.70 -14.03 -10.65
CA VAL A 243 -18.08 -14.38 -10.25
C VAL A 243 -18.94 -14.59 -11.50
N ARG A 244 -19.42 -15.82 -11.67
CA ARG A 244 -20.48 -16.16 -12.63
C ARG A 244 -21.76 -16.51 -11.86
N PRO A 245 -22.95 -16.37 -12.46
CA PRO A 245 -24.24 -16.64 -11.81
C PRO A 245 -24.50 -18.12 -11.44
N VAL A 246 -23.46 -18.95 -11.30
CA VAL A 246 -23.55 -20.39 -11.04
C VAL A 246 -23.10 -20.67 -9.59
N ASN A 247 -23.80 -21.59 -8.92
CA ASN A 247 -23.68 -21.95 -7.49
C ASN A 247 -22.28 -22.35 -6.97
N HIS A 248 -21.25 -22.40 -7.81
CA HIS A 248 -19.91 -22.88 -7.45
C HIS A 248 -19.11 -21.87 -6.61
N PHE A 249 -19.52 -20.60 -6.57
CA PHE A 249 -18.78 -19.56 -5.86
C PHE A 249 -19.19 -19.38 -4.39
N LYS A 250 -20.25 -20.05 -3.92
CA LYS A 250 -20.75 -19.85 -2.56
C LYS A 250 -19.72 -20.27 -1.50
N ALA A 251 -19.14 -21.47 -1.61
CA ALA A 251 -18.15 -21.94 -0.64
C ALA A 251 -16.87 -21.07 -0.64
N THR A 252 -16.41 -20.66 -1.82
CA THR A 252 -15.26 -19.74 -1.95
C THR A 252 -15.56 -18.37 -1.35
N PHE A 253 -16.76 -17.84 -1.60
CA PHE A 253 -17.23 -16.59 -0.99
C PHE A 253 -17.31 -16.68 0.52
N ASP A 254 -17.96 -17.72 1.06
CA ASP A 254 -18.13 -17.91 2.51
C ASP A 254 -16.76 -18.07 3.19
N SER A 255 -15.85 -18.85 2.60
CA SER A 255 -14.48 -18.99 3.10
C SER A 255 -13.75 -17.65 3.13
N PHE A 256 -13.82 -16.89 2.04
CA PHE A 256 -13.11 -15.61 1.94
C PHE A 256 -13.72 -14.51 2.81
N SER A 257 -15.05 -14.46 2.94
CA SER A 257 -15.76 -13.57 3.87
C SER A 257 -15.31 -13.84 5.31
N ASN A 258 -15.20 -15.11 5.71
CA ASN A 258 -14.73 -15.48 7.04
C ASN A 258 -13.29 -15.03 7.31
N VAL A 259 -12.40 -15.16 6.33
CA VAL A 259 -11.00 -14.69 6.44
C VAL A 259 -10.95 -13.18 6.59
N LEU A 260 -11.71 -12.45 5.77
CA LEU A 260 -11.78 -10.98 5.83
C LEU A 260 -12.35 -10.49 7.17
N GLU A 261 -13.39 -11.15 7.68
CA GLU A 261 -13.98 -10.82 8.98
C GLU A 261 -12.99 -11.01 10.13
N ARG A 262 -12.30 -12.16 10.20
CA ARG A 262 -11.25 -12.39 11.20
C ARG A 262 -10.12 -11.37 11.10
N PHE A 263 -9.73 -10.99 9.87
CA PHE A 263 -8.73 -9.95 9.68
C PHE A 263 -9.19 -8.61 10.25
N ILE A 264 -10.41 -8.16 9.93
CA ILE A 264 -10.98 -6.91 10.45
C ILE A 264 -11.08 -6.95 11.98
N GLU A 265 -11.49 -8.07 12.56
CA GLU A 265 -11.56 -8.26 14.03
C GLU A 265 -10.17 -8.23 14.69
N SER A 266 -9.13 -8.65 13.97
CA SER A 266 -7.74 -8.60 14.46
C SER A 266 -7.10 -7.21 14.36
N LEU A 267 -7.70 -6.27 13.63
CA LEU A 267 -7.15 -4.93 13.50
C LEU A 267 -7.26 -4.18 14.83
N PRO A 268 -6.20 -3.45 15.24
CA PRO A 268 -6.32 -2.44 16.28
C PRO A 268 -7.45 -1.46 15.96
N THR A 269 -8.07 -0.89 17.00
CA THR A 269 -9.02 0.20 16.79
C THR A 269 -8.32 1.36 16.08
N PHE A 270 -9.07 2.16 15.31
CA PHE A 270 -8.49 3.29 14.58
C PHE A 270 -7.67 4.21 15.51
N GLN A 271 -8.19 4.50 16.71
CA GLN A 271 -7.49 5.30 17.70
C GLN A 271 -6.19 4.67 18.21
N ALA A 272 -6.18 3.35 18.43
CA ALA A 272 -4.96 2.64 18.80
C ALA A 272 -3.94 2.62 17.64
N MET A 273 -4.42 2.48 16.39
CA MET A 273 -3.55 2.49 15.22
C MET A 273 -2.90 3.86 14.98
N LEU A 274 -3.59 4.96 15.30
CA LEU A 274 -3.02 6.31 15.29
C LEU A 274 -1.86 6.48 16.30
N THR A 275 -1.81 5.67 17.37
CA THR A 275 -0.68 5.70 18.31
C THR A 275 0.49 4.83 17.86
N LEU A 276 0.23 3.84 17.01
CA LEU A 276 1.22 2.86 16.53
C LEU A 276 1.82 3.22 15.17
N SER A 277 1.20 4.15 14.42
CA SER A 277 1.55 4.44 13.03
C SER A 277 1.26 5.89 12.66
N THR A 278 1.67 6.30 11.46
CA THR A 278 1.27 7.61 10.92
C THR A 278 -0.23 7.65 10.63
N PRO A 279 -0.90 8.81 10.75
CA PRO A 279 -2.32 8.91 10.45
C PRO A 279 -2.68 8.47 9.02
N ALA A 280 -1.82 8.74 8.04
CA ALA A 280 -1.97 8.27 6.66
C ALA A 280 -2.02 6.74 6.57
N THR A 281 -1.14 6.05 7.30
CA THR A 281 -1.09 4.59 7.31
C THR A 281 -2.31 3.99 8.00
N ALA A 282 -2.75 4.57 9.12
CA ALA A 282 -3.96 4.13 9.80
C ALA A 282 -5.20 4.27 8.90
N VAL A 283 -5.34 5.41 8.22
CA VAL A 283 -6.42 5.63 7.24
C VAL A 283 -6.34 4.62 6.11
N MET A 284 -5.14 4.35 5.58
CA MET A 284 -4.91 3.38 4.51
C MET A 284 -5.40 1.98 4.87
N ILE A 285 -4.93 1.43 5.99
CA ILE A 285 -5.21 0.04 6.39
C ILE A 285 -6.71 -0.16 6.64
N HIS A 286 -7.34 0.74 7.40
CA HIS A 286 -8.78 0.66 7.65
C HIS A 286 -9.59 0.86 6.37
N THR A 287 -9.20 1.81 5.50
CA THR A 287 -9.90 2.04 4.24
C THR A 287 -9.78 0.83 3.31
N LEU A 288 -8.60 0.23 3.17
CA LEU A 288 -8.39 -0.99 2.38
C LEU A 288 -9.26 -2.14 2.90
N ALA A 289 -9.24 -2.40 4.20
CA ALA A 289 -9.99 -3.50 4.81
C ALA A 289 -11.50 -3.37 4.55
N HIS A 290 -12.07 -2.17 4.77
CA HIS A 290 -13.49 -1.93 4.55
C HIS A 290 -13.87 -1.79 3.07
N ALA A 291 -12.99 -1.24 2.22
CA ALA A 291 -13.21 -1.25 0.77
C ALA A 291 -13.24 -2.67 0.21
N THR A 292 -12.42 -3.57 0.75
CA THR A 292 -12.42 -5.00 0.40
C THR A 292 -13.78 -5.64 0.65
N VAL A 293 -14.44 -5.32 1.77
CA VAL A 293 -15.82 -5.79 2.06
C VAL A 293 -16.78 -5.34 0.95
N ILE A 294 -16.72 -4.05 0.57
CA ILE A 294 -17.59 -3.51 -0.49
C ILE A 294 -17.34 -4.22 -1.83
N VAL A 295 -16.07 -4.39 -2.21
CA VAL A 295 -15.67 -5.06 -3.46
C VAL A 295 -16.14 -6.53 -3.49
N LEU A 296 -15.97 -7.25 -2.39
CA LEU A 296 -16.33 -8.67 -2.26
C LEU A 296 -17.84 -8.90 -2.33
N HIS A 297 -18.62 -8.08 -1.63
CA HIS A 297 -20.08 -8.26 -1.53
C HIS A 297 -20.85 -7.70 -2.73
N PHE A 298 -20.32 -6.71 -3.45
CA PHE A 298 -20.99 -6.09 -4.59
C PHE A 298 -21.50 -7.09 -5.65
N PRO A 299 -20.71 -8.04 -6.18
CA PRO A 299 -21.16 -8.98 -7.21
C PRO A 299 -22.23 -9.98 -6.73
N VAL A 300 -22.31 -10.25 -5.42
CA VAL A 300 -23.24 -11.24 -4.84
C VAL A 300 -24.43 -10.62 -4.12
N ARG A 301 -24.60 -9.29 -4.21
CA ARG A 301 -25.63 -8.55 -3.48
C ARG A 301 -27.08 -9.03 -3.71
N SER A 302 -27.37 -9.58 -4.89
CA SER A 302 -28.69 -10.15 -5.21
C SER A 302 -28.86 -11.59 -4.74
N MET A 303 -27.76 -12.28 -4.44
CA MET A 303 -27.74 -13.70 -4.05
C MET A 303 -27.65 -13.87 -2.54
N ASN A 304 -27.06 -12.90 -1.84
CA ASN A 304 -26.88 -12.93 -0.39
C ASN A 304 -27.53 -11.71 0.27
N PRO A 305 -28.61 -11.90 1.05
CA PRO A 305 -29.39 -10.82 1.65
C PRO A 305 -28.56 -9.97 2.64
N ASN A 306 -27.53 -10.53 3.27
CA ASN A 306 -26.71 -9.83 4.25
C ASN A 306 -25.69 -8.88 3.59
N SER A 307 -25.50 -8.97 2.28
CA SER A 307 -24.46 -8.20 1.58
C SER A 307 -24.69 -6.70 1.66
N LEU A 308 -25.95 -6.25 1.57
CA LEU A 308 -26.26 -4.82 1.60
C LEU A 308 -25.87 -4.19 2.94
N GLU A 309 -26.25 -4.83 4.04
CA GLU A 309 -25.91 -4.39 5.40
C GLU A 309 -24.39 -4.36 5.63
N ARG A 310 -23.69 -5.40 5.18
CA ARG A 310 -22.22 -5.50 5.29
C ARG A 310 -21.51 -4.37 4.52
N MET A 311 -21.98 -4.08 3.30
CA MET A 311 -21.45 -2.99 2.48
C MET A 311 -21.74 -1.61 3.09
N ASP A 312 -22.95 -1.41 3.64
CA ASP A 312 -23.34 -0.17 4.30
C ASP A 312 -22.49 0.11 5.54
N ARG A 313 -22.33 -0.89 6.41
CA ARG A 313 -21.45 -0.78 7.59
C ARG A 313 -20.01 -0.48 7.18
N ALA A 314 -19.50 -1.12 6.14
CA ALA A 314 -18.14 -0.87 5.66
C ALA A 314 -17.97 0.57 5.13
N ALA A 315 -18.93 1.06 4.33
CA ALA A 315 -18.92 2.43 3.83
C ALA A 315 -19.02 3.44 4.98
N PHE A 316 -19.84 3.15 5.99
CA PHE A 316 -19.95 3.98 7.19
C PHE A 316 -18.62 4.08 7.95
N VAL A 317 -17.91 2.96 8.18
CA VAL A 317 -16.61 3.00 8.87
C VAL A 317 -15.58 3.82 8.08
N ILE A 318 -15.53 3.69 6.75
CA ILE A 318 -14.67 4.54 5.90
C ILE A 318 -14.99 6.02 6.14
N THR A 319 -16.27 6.39 6.19
CA THR A 319 -16.67 7.78 6.42
C THR A 319 -16.37 8.26 7.84
N GLN A 320 -16.45 7.37 8.84
CA GLN A 320 -16.10 7.68 10.22
C GLN A 320 -14.60 7.96 10.35
N VAL A 321 -13.75 7.15 9.72
CA VAL A 321 -12.30 7.38 9.64
C VAL A 321 -12.01 8.75 9.02
N LEU A 322 -12.69 9.11 7.93
CA LEU A 322 -12.55 10.43 7.31
C LEU A 322 -13.05 11.57 8.20
N SER A 323 -14.07 11.35 9.04
CA SER A 323 -14.62 12.38 9.91
C SER A 323 -13.71 12.76 11.09
N VAL A 324 -12.86 11.83 11.53
CA VAL A 324 -11.90 12.05 12.63
C VAL A 324 -10.64 12.75 12.13
N MET A 325 -10.34 12.63 10.84
CA MET A 325 -9.08 13.11 10.27
C MET A 325 -9.26 14.41 9.50
N ASN A 326 -8.37 15.37 9.74
CA ASN A 326 -8.22 16.52 8.85
C ASN A 326 -7.31 16.14 7.67
N ILE A 327 -7.91 15.64 6.58
CA ILE A 327 -7.16 15.22 5.37
C ILE A 327 -6.34 16.39 4.78
N ALA A 328 -6.72 17.64 5.02
CA ALA A 328 -5.96 18.80 4.55
C ALA A 328 -4.61 18.99 5.25
N GLU A 329 -4.42 18.38 6.43
CA GLU A 329 -3.15 18.40 7.15
C GLU A 329 -2.18 17.32 6.68
N PHE A 330 -2.64 16.37 5.85
CA PHE A 330 -1.81 15.27 5.39
C PHE A 330 -0.84 15.81 4.36
N SER A 331 0.46 15.64 4.64
CA SER A 331 1.51 16.10 3.73
C SER A 331 1.57 15.25 2.47
N PHE A 332 1.28 13.96 2.60
CA PHE A 332 1.13 13.03 1.50
C PHE A 332 -0.12 12.16 1.68
N VAL A 333 -0.85 11.96 0.59
CA VAL A 333 -1.96 11.01 0.49
C VAL A 333 -1.72 10.15 -0.74
N ASP A 334 -1.63 8.84 -0.53
CA ASP A 334 -1.42 7.90 -1.63
C ASP A 334 -2.61 7.90 -2.59
N ALA A 335 -2.33 7.87 -3.89
CA ALA A 335 -3.33 7.90 -4.95
C ALA A 335 -4.32 6.72 -4.88
N ILE A 336 -3.93 5.58 -4.30
CA ILE A 336 -4.82 4.42 -4.12
C ILE A 336 -6.05 4.75 -3.27
N LEU A 337 -5.93 5.64 -2.27
CA LEU A 337 -7.07 6.08 -1.44
C LEU A 337 -8.17 6.71 -2.29
N GLY A 338 -7.81 7.34 -3.41
CA GLY A 338 -8.77 7.86 -4.37
C GLY A 338 -9.70 6.79 -4.92
N ASP A 339 -9.17 5.63 -5.32
CA ASP A 339 -9.99 4.53 -5.82
C ASP A 339 -10.82 3.86 -4.70
N LEU A 340 -10.22 3.69 -3.52
CA LEU A 340 -10.90 3.09 -2.37
C LEU A 340 -12.09 3.94 -1.90
N TRP A 341 -11.89 5.26 -1.74
CA TRP A 341 -12.97 6.19 -1.41
C TRP A 341 -14.00 6.27 -2.54
N SER A 342 -13.57 6.22 -3.79
CA SER A 342 -14.48 6.14 -4.95
C SER A 342 -15.34 4.88 -4.92
N THR A 343 -14.81 3.75 -4.46
CA THR A 343 -15.55 2.50 -4.30
C THR A 343 -16.69 2.65 -3.30
N ALA A 344 -16.41 3.24 -2.13
CA ALA A 344 -17.45 3.55 -1.14
C ALA A 344 -18.47 4.57 -1.69
N TYR A 345 -18.01 5.63 -2.35
CA TYR A 345 -18.89 6.65 -2.95
C TYR A 345 -19.86 6.06 -3.98
N ARG A 346 -19.37 5.22 -4.90
CA ARG A 346 -20.18 4.57 -5.94
C ARG A 346 -21.24 3.63 -5.35
N PHE A 347 -20.96 3.03 -4.20
CA PHE A 347 -21.95 2.24 -3.48
C PHE A 347 -23.02 3.15 -2.86
N LEU A 348 -22.61 4.17 -2.08
CA LEU A 348 -23.53 5.07 -1.38
C LEU A 348 -24.45 5.86 -2.32
N ILE A 349 -23.97 6.26 -3.50
CA ILE A 349 -24.81 6.94 -4.50
C ILE A 349 -25.87 6.02 -5.10
N GLY A 350 -25.58 4.72 -5.25
CA GLY A 350 -26.58 3.74 -5.66
C GLY A 350 -27.59 3.48 -4.55
N LEU A 351 -27.14 3.50 -3.30
CA LEU A 351 -27.97 3.27 -2.12
C LEU A 351 -28.96 4.43 -1.90
N VAL A 352 -28.51 5.69 -1.98
CA VAL A 352 -29.35 6.86 -1.65
C VAL A 352 -30.62 6.94 -2.50
N SER A 353 -30.55 6.56 -3.79
CA SER A 353 -31.69 6.52 -4.69
C SER A 353 -32.77 5.50 -4.30
N SER A 354 -32.42 4.52 -3.46
CA SER A 354 -33.32 3.45 -3.02
C SER A 354 -33.89 3.65 -1.61
N LEU A 355 -33.40 4.65 -0.86
CA LEU A 355 -33.77 4.85 0.55
C LEU A 355 -34.89 5.90 0.73
N PRO A 356 -35.71 5.79 1.79
CA PRO A 356 -36.65 6.84 2.20
C PRO A 356 -35.93 8.14 2.63
N GLN A 357 -36.55 9.30 2.40
CA GLN A 357 -36.01 10.64 2.72
C GLN A 357 -35.27 10.77 4.07
N PRO A 358 -35.79 10.30 5.23
CA PRO A 358 -35.09 10.47 6.50
C PRO A 358 -33.73 9.75 6.56
N GLN A 359 -33.57 8.63 5.84
CA GLN A 359 -32.31 7.87 5.77
C GLN A 359 -31.36 8.44 4.71
N GLN A 360 -31.88 9.14 3.70
CA GLN A 360 -31.07 9.79 2.67
C GLN A 360 -30.13 10.86 3.26
N VAL A 361 -30.54 11.58 4.30
CA VAL A 361 -29.74 12.65 4.92
C VAL A 361 -28.39 12.14 5.44
N ASN A 362 -28.38 10.98 6.08
CA ASN A 362 -27.14 10.40 6.62
C ASN A 362 -26.21 9.93 5.49
N VAL A 363 -26.76 9.32 4.44
CA VAL A 363 -26.01 8.88 3.26
C VAL A 363 -25.47 10.09 2.47
N GLN A 364 -26.25 11.17 2.36
CA GLN A 364 -25.80 12.42 1.73
C GLN A 364 -24.65 13.06 2.50
N ARG A 365 -24.69 13.05 3.85
CA ARG A 365 -23.56 13.51 4.67
C ARG A 365 -22.32 12.66 4.42
N ALA A 366 -22.46 11.33 4.36
CA ALA A 366 -21.37 10.42 4.03
C ALA A 366 -20.77 10.69 2.64
N LEU A 367 -21.61 10.90 1.62
CA LEU A 367 -21.20 11.29 0.28
C LEU A 367 -20.43 12.63 0.27
N GLN A 368 -20.90 13.62 1.05
CA GLN A 368 -20.24 14.91 1.20
C GLN A 368 -18.85 14.80 1.85
N MET A 369 -18.70 13.94 2.86
CA MET A 369 -17.38 13.72 3.49
C MET A 369 -16.40 13.09 2.50
N ILE A 370 -16.82 12.05 1.77
CA ILE A 370 -15.95 11.40 0.78
C ILE A 370 -15.57 12.36 -0.34
N ILE A 371 -16.52 13.11 -0.92
CA ILE A 371 -16.19 14.05 -2.00
C ILE A 371 -15.33 15.21 -1.49
N GLY A 372 -15.51 15.62 -0.24
CA GLY A 372 -14.65 16.61 0.42
C GLY A 372 -13.21 16.12 0.50
N ALA A 373 -12.99 14.91 1.03
CA ALA A 373 -11.67 14.30 1.11
C ALA A 373 -11.01 14.15 -0.28
N LEU A 374 -11.76 13.64 -1.27
CA LEU A 374 -11.27 13.54 -2.65
C LEU A 374 -10.90 14.91 -3.26
N THR A 375 -11.70 15.94 -2.98
CA THR A 375 -11.44 17.31 -3.47
C THR A 375 -10.20 17.93 -2.83
N VAL A 376 -9.92 17.63 -1.56
CA VAL A 376 -8.70 18.06 -0.87
C VAL A 376 -7.45 17.42 -1.48
N VAL A 377 -7.54 16.14 -1.89
CA VAL A 377 -6.40 15.39 -2.44
C VAL A 377 -6.20 15.64 -3.95
N ALA A 378 -7.26 15.97 -4.69
CA ALA A 378 -7.23 16.16 -6.14
C ALA A 378 -6.12 17.11 -6.66
N PRO A 379 -5.81 18.26 -6.04
CA PRO A 379 -4.74 19.15 -6.51
C PRO A 379 -3.36 18.51 -6.46
N SER A 380 -3.15 17.54 -5.57
CA SER A 380 -1.87 16.90 -5.34
C SER A 380 -1.75 15.52 -6.01
N SER A 381 -2.80 15.04 -6.67
CA SER A 381 -2.81 13.77 -7.39
C SER A 381 -3.71 13.85 -8.61
N ALA A 382 -3.10 13.82 -9.81
CA ALA A 382 -3.83 13.87 -11.07
C ALA A 382 -4.82 12.69 -11.19
N PHE A 383 -4.46 11.54 -10.61
CA PHE A 383 -5.31 10.34 -10.57
C PHE A 383 -6.60 10.60 -9.78
N VAL A 384 -6.47 11.17 -8.57
CA VAL A 384 -7.62 11.51 -7.73
C VAL A 384 -8.47 12.60 -8.37
N SER A 385 -7.84 13.58 -9.05
CA SER A 385 -8.53 14.64 -9.77
C SER A 385 -9.48 14.11 -10.85
N GLU A 386 -8.99 13.20 -11.71
CA GLU A 386 -9.81 12.62 -12.77
C GLU A 386 -11.00 11.82 -12.20
N TYR A 387 -10.76 11.02 -11.16
CA TYR A 387 -11.82 10.27 -10.49
C TYR A 387 -12.85 11.19 -9.85
N THR A 388 -12.41 12.26 -9.19
CA THR A 388 -13.30 13.26 -8.57
C THR A 388 -14.21 13.91 -9.61
N MET A 389 -13.66 14.27 -10.79
CA MET A 389 -14.47 14.79 -11.90
C MET A 389 -15.53 13.80 -12.36
N LYS A 390 -15.16 12.53 -12.61
CA LYS A 390 -16.10 11.48 -13.03
C LYS A 390 -17.22 11.26 -12.00
N LEU A 391 -16.88 11.31 -10.70
CA LEU A 391 -17.87 11.15 -9.63
C LEU A 391 -18.85 12.33 -9.56
N ARG A 392 -18.37 13.57 -9.75
CA ARG A 392 -19.23 14.77 -9.81
C ARG A 392 -20.21 14.69 -10.97
N CYS A 393 -19.74 14.38 -12.18
CA CYS A 393 -20.64 14.22 -13.34
C CYS A 393 -21.72 13.16 -13.11
N ARG A 394 -21.38 12.05 -12.43
CA ARG A 394 -22.34 10.98 -12.11
C ARG A 394 -23.35 11.40 -11.03
N ARG A 395 -22.92 12.20 -10.07
CA ARG A 395 -23.80 12.80 -9.06
C ARG A 395 -24.84 13.70 -9.71
N ASP A 396 -24.39 14.60 -10.59
CA ASP A 396 -25.27 15.54 -11.30
C ASP A 396 -26.28 14.78 -12.19
N SER A 397 -25.84 13.69 -12.84
CA SER A 397 -26.70 12.82 -13.66
C SER A 397 -27.81 12.12 -12.85
N ASN A 398 -27.60 11.91 -11.55
CA ASN A 398 -28.55 11.27 -10.65
C ASN A 398 -29.46 12.27 -9.91
N GLY A 399 -29.27 13.58 -10.11
CA GLY A 399 -30.08 14.63 -9.47
C GLY A 399 -29.90 14.74 -7.95
N ILE A 400 -28.69 14.43 -7.43
CA ILE A 400 -28.35 14.40 -5.98
C ILE A 400 -27.42 15.56 -5.58
#